data_AF-A0A7M6UFS3-F1
#
_entry.id   AF-A0A7M6UFS3-F1
#
_cell.length_a   1.000
_cell.length_b   1.000
_cell.length_c   1.000
_cell.angle_alpha   90.00
_cell.angle_beta   90.00
_cell.angle_gamma   90.00
#
_symmetry.space_group_name_H-M   'P 1'
#
loop_
_entity.id
_entity.type
_entity.pdbx_description
1 polymer ?
#
loop_
_entity_poly.entity_id
_entity_poly.type
_entity_poly.pdbx_seq_one_letter_code
_entity_poly.pdbx_strand_id
1 'polypeptide(L)'
;MSDLTVEREADVAYQTLRVDAEPSRSGVKKTLTLESNTLKVNFAGSEARKIRVGLTSFFEALLLITETMKEFGPPEPKYDHY
;
A
#
# COMPACT_ATOMS: atom_id res chain seq x y z
N MET A 1 16.52 11.00 9.84
CA MET A 1 15.91 9.75 9.38
C MET A 1 17.04 8.81 9.03
N SER A 2 17.19 7.67 9.70
CA SER A 2 18.11 6.61 9.23
C SER A 2 17.43 5.79 8.13
N ASP A 3 18.20 5.21 7.21
CA ASP A 3 17.67 4.43 6.07
C ASP A 3 16.73 3.28 6.53
N LEU A 4 17.00 2.70 7.70
CA LEU A 4 16.20 1.65 8.33
C LEU A 4 14.76 2.07 8.66
N THR A 5 14.53 3.34 9.03
CA THR A 5 13.17 3.83 9.33
C THR A 5 12.33 3.91 8.07
N VAL A 6 12.91 4.35 6.96
CA VAL A 6 12.23 4.49 5.67
C VAL A 6 11.87 3.13 5.09
N GLU A 7 12.74 2.13 5.24
CA GLU A 7 12.44 0.74 4.87
C GLU A 7 11.31 0.15 5.72
N ARG A 8 11.30 0.44 7.04
CA ARG A 8 10.24 -0.05 7.93
C ARG A 8 8.88 0.56 7.61
N GLU A 9 8.82 1.87 7.34
CA GLU A 9 7.60 2.55 6.92
C GLU A 9 7.05 1.98 5.60
N ALA A 10 7.93 1.70 4.64
CA ALA A 10 7.56 1.08 3.38
C ALA A 10 7.01 -0.35 3.57
N ASP A 11 7.60 -1.15 4.47
CA ASP A 11 7.04 -2.46 4.82
C ASP A 11 5.69 -2.33 5.51
N VAL A 12 5.52 -1.45 6.50
CA VAL A 12 4.22 -1.24 7.17
C VAL A 12 3.13 -0.88 6.15
N ALA A 13 3.42 0.05 5.23
CA ALA A 13 2.50 0.41 4.16
C ALA A 13 2.21 -0.78 3.22
N TYR A 14 3.24 -1.55 2.82
CA TYR A 14 3.07 -2.76 2.00
C TYR A 14 2.17 -3.81 2.67
N GLN A 15 2.44 -4.15 3.93
CA GLN A 15 1.70 -5.14 4.70
C GLN A 15 0.23 -4.75 4.85
N THR A 16 -0.04 -3.45 5.01
CA THR A 16 -1.39 -2.92 5.15
C THR A 16 -2.14 -2.89 3.81
N LEU A 17 -1.48 -2.49 2.72
CA LEU A 17 -2.13 -2.35 1.41
C LEU A 17 -2.28 -3.68 0.65
N ARG A 18 -1.44 -4.69 0.93
CA ARG A 18 -1.44 -5.96 0.19
C ARG A 18 -2.65 -6.86 0.49
N VAL A 19 -3.26 -6.70 1.67
CA VAL A 19 -4.42 -7.51 2.09
C VAL A 19 -5.71 -7.09 1.40
N ASP A 20 -5.75 -5.89 0.84
CA ASP A 20 -6.88 -5.38 0.09
C ASP A 20 -6.81 -5.84 -1.37
N ALA A 21 -7.31 -7.05 -1.64
CA ALA A 21 -7.46 -7.54 -3.02
C ALA A 21 -8.67 -6.87 -3.68
N GLU A 22 -8.50 -6.45 -4.94
CA GLU A 22 -9.61 -5.96 -5.76
C GLU A 22 -10.74 -7.02 -5.82
N PRO A 23 -12.01 -6.65 -5.59
CA PRO A 23 -13.12 -7.59 -5.71
C PRO A 23 -13.13 -8.24 -7.09
N SER A 24 -13.42 -9.53 -7.19
CA SER A 24 -13.43 -10.27 -8.47
C SER A 24 -14.30 -9.62 -9.56
N ARG A 25 -15.35 -8.89 -9.15
CA ARG A 25 -16.26 -8.14 -10.01
C ARG A 25 -15.77 -6.76 -10.46
N SER A 26 -14.63 -6.28 -9.97
CA SER A 26 -14.11 -4.93 -10.28
C SER A 26 -13.68 -4.81 -11.75
N GLY A 27 -13.33 -5.92 -12.41
CA GLY A 27 -12.74 -5.91 -13.76
C GLY A 27 -11.34 -5.29 -13.83
N VAL A 28 -10.70 -5.11 -12.67
CA VAL A 28 -9.36 -4.54 -12.52
C VAL A 28 -8.51 -5.49 -11.68
N LYS A 29 -7.29 -5.73 -12.14
CA LYS A 29 -6.27 -6.45 -11.38
C LYS A 29 -5.27 -5.45 -10.81
N LYS A 30 -5.13 -5.42 -9.48
CA LYS A 30 -4.08 -4.71 -8.75
C LYS A 30 -2.97 -5.70 -8.39
N THR A 31 -1.73 -5.37 -8.68
CA THR A 31 -0.54 -6.11 -8.20
C THR A 31 0.35 -5.12 -7.43
N LEU A 32 0.68 -5.45 -6.18
CA LEU A 32 1.50 -4.62 -5.30
C LEU A 32 2.77 -5.39 -4.92
N THR A 33 3.93 -4.78 -5.12
CA THR A 33 5.23 -5.31 -4.68
C THR A 33 6.00 -4.25 -3.90
N LEU A 34 6.87 -4.70 -2.99
CA LEU A 34 7.80 -3.85 -2.26
C LEU A 34 9.22 -4.17 -2.71
N GLU A 35 9.96 -3.15 -3.11
CA GLU A 35 11.38 -3.24 -3.46
C GLU A 35 12.17 -2.29 -2.56
N SER A 36 12.85 -2.84 -1.54
CA SER A 36 13.49 -2.08 -0.46
C SER A 36 12.51 -1.09 0.19
N ASN A 37 12.59 0.20 -0.13
CA ASN A 37 11.73 1.25 0.38
C ASN A 37 10.71 1.78 -0.64
N THR A 38 10.57 1.12 -1.80
CA THR A 38 9.70 1.57 -2.89
C THR A 38 8.52 0.63 -3.08
N LEU A 39 7.31 1.17 -2.91
CA LEU A 39 6.06 0.48 -3.28
C LEU A 39 5.82 0.60 -4.79
N LYS A 40 5.71 -0.53 -5.47
CA LYS A 40 5.34 -0.59 -6.88
C LYS A 40 3.95 -1.17 -7.02
N VAL A 41 3.05 -0.40 -7.61
CA VAL A 41 1.67 -0.83 -7.88
C VAL A 41 1.40 -0.84 -9.37
N ASN A 42 0.83 -1.94 -9.86
CA ASN A 42 0.39 -2.08 -11.24
C ASN A 42 -1.12 -2.36 -11.28
N PHE A 43 -1.84 -1.57 -12.07
CA PHE A 43 -3.27 -1.74 -12.34
C PHE A 43 -3.47 -2.13 -13.79
N ALA A 44 -4.21 -3.20 -14.03
CA ALA A 44 -4.58 -3.66 -15.35
C ALA A 44 -6.10 -3.86 -15.45
N GLY A 45 -6.71 -3.41 -16.53
CA GLY A 45 -8.15 -3.56 -16.79
C GLY A 45 -8.50 -3.16 -18.21
N SER A 46 -9.67 -3.57 -18.70
CA SER A 46 -10.15 -3.27 -20.06
C SER A 46 -10.89 -1.94 -20.18
N GLU A 47 -11.35 -1.38 -19.06
CA GLU A 47 -12.14 -0.15 -19.02
C GLU A 47 -11.44 0.91 -18.17
N ALA A 48 -11.08 2.04 -18.79
CA ALA A 48 -10.40 3.14 -18.11
C ALA A 48 -11.18 3.65 -16.88
N ARG A 49 -12.52 3.67 -16.94
CA ARG A 49 -13.38 4.06 -15.81
C ARG A 49 -13.15 3.16 -14.59
N LYS A 50 -13.00 1.85 -14.79
CA LYS A 50 -12.80 0.89 -13.70
C LYS A 50 -11.39 1.02 -13.11
N ILE A 51 -10.37 1.18 -13.96
CA ILE A 51 -8.99 1.46 -13.51
C ILE A 51 -8.96 2.72 -12.65
N ARG A 52 -9.63 3.79 -13.07
CA ARG A 52 -9.72 5.03 -12.30
C ARG A 52 -10.32 4.80 -10.90
N VAL A 53 -11.39 4.02 -10.79
CA VAL A 53 -12.01 3.69 -9.50
C VAL A 53 -11.03 2.96 -8.58
N GLY A 54 -10.34 1.93 -9.09
CA GLY A 54 -9.33 1.18 -8.31
C GLY A 54 -8.15 2.06 -7.88
N LEU A 55 -7.65 2.92 -8.78
CA LEU A 55 -6.60 3.90 -8.46
C LEU A 55 -7.05 4.87 -7.36
N THR A 56 -8.24 5.45 -7.47
CA THR A 56 -8.77 6.38 -6.48
C THR A 56 -8.86 5.72 -5.10
N SER A 57 -9.45 4.54 -5.02
CA SER A 57 -9.57 3.81 -3.75
C SER A 57 -8.21 3.46 -3.15
N PHE A 58 -7.23 3.07 -3.98
CA PHE A 58 -5.87 2.80 -3.52
C PHE A 58 -5.19 4.05 -2.94
N PHE A 59 -5.33 5.20 -3.59
CA PHE A 59 -4.75 6.45 -3.10
C PHE A 59 -5.44 6.96 -1.83
N GLU A 60 -6.74 6.76 -1.67
CA GLU A 60 -7.45 7.05 -0.41
C GLU A 60 -6.89 6.21 0.74
N ALA A 61 -6.69 4.91 0.52
CA ALA A 61 -6.08 4.02 1.50
C ALA A 61 -4.62 4.41 1.80
N LEU A 62 -3.84 4.75 0.77
CA LEU A 62 -2.46 5.20 0.93
C LEU A 62 -2.39 6.48 1.78
N LEU A 63 -3.26 7.46 1.49
CA LEU A 63 -3.33 8.71 2.24
C LEU A 63 -3.62 8.43 3.72
N LEU A 64 -4.66 7.63 4.01
CA LEU A 64 -5.02 7.24 5.37
C LEU A 64 -3.85 6.58 6.10
N ILE A 65 -3.14 5.66 5.45
CA ILE A 65 -1.97 4.99 6.06
C ILE A 65 -0.86 6.00 6.34
N THR A 66 -0.58 6.92 5.41
CA THR A 66 0.46 7.94 5.64
C THR A 66 0.09 8.90 6.77
N GLU A 67 -1.17 9.27 6.91
CA GLU A 67 -1.67 10.08 8.03
C GLU A 67 -1.58 9.30 9.34
N THR A 68 -1.93 8.00 9.32
CA THR A 68 -1.84 7.11 10.50
C THR A 68 -0.39 6.94 10.95
N MET A 69 0.54 6.68 10.03
CA MET A 69 1.97 6.57 10.37
C MET A 69 2.55 7.89 10.87
N LYS A 70 2.06 9.02 10.37
CA LYS A 70 2.46 10.34 10.85
C LYS A 70 1.96 10.61 12.27
N GLU A 71 0.73 10.22 12.59
CA GLU A 71 0.11 10.45 13.90
C GLU A 71 0.65 9.49 14.98
N PHE A 72 0.90 8.23 14.63
CA PHE A 72 1.20 7.16 15.58
C PHE A 72 2.61 6.55 15.43
N GLY A 73 3.43 7.08 14.53
CA GLY A 73 4.80 6.60 14.30
C GLY A 73 5.83 7.13 15.33
N PRO A 74 7.11 6.75 15.17
CA PRO A 74 7.64 5.87 14.13
C PRO A 74 7.29 4.39 14.40
N PRO A 75 7.29 3.53 13.36
CA PRO A 75 7.02 2.11 13.54
C PRO A 75 8.13 1.43 14.36
N GLU A 76 7.73 0.47 15.19
CA GLU A 76 8.67 -0.37 15.94
C GLU A 76 9.64 -1.09 14.99
N PRO A 77 10.93 -1.22 15.35
CA PRO A 77 11.96 -1.80 14.47
C PRO A 77 11.67 -3.25 14.06
N LYS A 78 10.93 -3.98 14.90
CA LYS A 78 10.51 -5.37 14.66
C LYS A 78 9.08 -5.57 15.12
N TYR A 79 8.40 -6.50 14.45
CA TYR A 79 7.08 -6.97 14.83
C TYR A 79 7.20 -8.42 15.28
N ASP A 80 7.28 -8.64 16.59
CA ASP A 80 7.58 -9.95 17.20
C ASP A 80 6.31 -10.73 17.61
N HIS A 81 5.15 -10.38 17.06
CA HIS A 81 3.88 -11.07 17.37
C HIS A 81 3.63 -12.26 16.42
N TYR A 82 4.51 -13.26 16.45
CA TYR A 82 4.24 -14.64 16.01
C TYR A 82 5.18 -15.62 16.72
#